data_AF-A0AB74GVY7-F1
#
_entry.id   AF-A0AB74GVY7-F1
#
_cell.length_a   1.000
_cell.length_b   1.000
_cell.length_c   1.000
_cell.angle_alpha   90.00
_cell.angle_beta   90.00
_cell.angle_gamma   90.00
#
_symmetry.space_group_name_H-M   'P 1'
#
loop_
_entity.id
_entity.type
_entity.pdbx_description
1 polymer ?
#
loop_
_entity_poly.entity_id
_entity_poly.type
_entity_poly.pdbx_seq_one_letter_code
_entity_poly.pdbx_strand_id
1 'polypeptide(L)'
;MDEAAFQKDLAAVLKAALALTMWGSKVRLISTHNGIENLFNTIITDSRAGKKRYSVHRIDIELAISEGLYRRICQVTKKPWSPDAEAEWLANLLSDTATEEDAREEYYWRAEERRRHLSGPLHP
;
A
#
# COMPACT_ATOMS: atom_id res chain seq x y z
N MET A 1 8.84 -9.71 -1.73
CA MET A 1 8.80 -9.13 -3.07
C MET A 1 8.22 -7.75 -2.92
N ASP A 2 8.98 -6.79 -3.40
CA ASP A 2 8.66 -5.37 -3.33
C ASP A 2 7.89 -4.96 -4.59
N GLU A 3 7.05 -3.94 -4.47
CA GLU A 3 6.17 -3.43 -5.53
C GLU A 3 5.38 -4.48 -6.31
N ALA A 4 4.72 -5.38 -5.57
CA ALA A 4 3.97 -6.50 -6.14
C ALA A 4 2.85 -6.10 -7.11
N ALA A 5 2.18 -4.96 -6.89
CA ALA A 5 1.08 -4.47 -7.74
C ALA A 5 1.56 -3.99 -9.12
N PHE A 6 2.86 -3.67 -9.26
CA PHE A 6 3.48 -3.22 -10.50
C PHE A 6 4.12 -4.37 -11.29
N GLN A 7 4.13 -5.59 -10.75
CA GLN A 7 4.79 -6.73 -11.38
C GLN A 7 3.94 -7.35 -12.51
N LYS A 8 4.40 -7.19 -13.76
CA LYS A 8 3.70 -7.65 -14.97
C LYS A 8 3.36 -9.14 -14.96
N ASP A 9 4.27 -9.97 -14.48
CA ASP A 9 4.07 -11.42 -14.36
C ASP A 9 4.20 -11.89 -12.91
N LEU A 10 3.36 -11.30 -12.05
CA LEU A 10 3.29 -11.66 -10.64
C LEU A 10 2.98 -13.16 -10.45
N ALA A 11 2.21 -13.76 -11.35
CA ALA A 11 1.83 -15.16 -11.28
C ALA A 11 3.05 -16.10 -11.41
N ALA A 12 3.93 -15.87 -12.38
CA ALA A 12 5.13 -16.67 -12.56
C ALA A 12 6.09 -16.54 -11.37
N VAL A 13 6.28 -15.31 -10.87
CA VAL A 13 7.15 -15.06 -9.71
C VAL A 13 6.60 -15.76 -8.47
N LEU A 14 5.29 -15.67 -8.21
CA LEU A 14 4.65 -16.37 -7.10
C LEU A 14 4.76 -17.88 -7.22
N LYS A 15 4.59 -18.44 -8.42
CA LYS A 15 4.75 -19.88 -8.65
C LYS A 15 6.14 -20.36 -8.22
N ALA A 16 7.19 -19.62 -8.57
CA ALA A 16 8.55 -19.94 -8.17
C ALA A 16 8.77 -19.74 -6.65
N ALA A 17 8.30 -18.62 -6.09
CA ALA A 17 8.50 -18.28 -4.68
C ALA A 17 7.73 -19.21 -3.73
N LEU A 18 6.53 -19.66 -4.11
CA LEU A 18 5.70 -20.53 -3.28
C LEU A 18 6.32 -21.91 -3.08
N ALA A 19 7.17 -22.39 -4.00
CA ALA A 19 7.93 -23.61 -3.80
C ALA A 19 8.84 -23.54 -2.55
N LEU A 20 9.32 -22.36 -2.18
CA LEU A 20 10.15 -22.15 -0.98
C LEU A 20 9.37 -22.36 0.32
N THR A 21 8.04 -22.22 0.29
CA THR A 21 7.21 -22.42 1.49
C THR A 21 7.19 -23.87 1.96
N MET A 22 7.47 -24.84 1.08
CA MET A 22 7.63 -26.26 1.44
C MET A 22 8.78 -26.48 2.44
N TRP A 23 9.77 -25.59 2.43
CA TRP A 23 10.93 -25.64 3.32
C TRP A 23 10.78 -24.71 4.56
N GLY A 24 9.56 -24.26 4.84
CA GLY A 24 9.25 -23.40 5.99
C GLY A 24 9.56 -21.91 5.78
N SER A 25 9.92 -21.47 4.56
CA SER A 25 10.15 -20.05 4.27
C SER A 25 8.85 -19.25 4.23
N LYS A 26 8.95 -17.94 4.52
CA LYS A 26 7.82 -16.99 4.44
C LYS A 26 7.86 -16.22 3.11
N VAL A 27 6.74 -16.18 2.39
CA VAL A 27 6.55 -15.30 1.23
C VAL A 27 5.81 -14.05 1.68
N ARG A 28 6.38 -12.88 1.40
CA ARG A 28 5.77 -11.57 1.68
C ARG A 28 5.66 -10.76 0.39
N LEU A 29 4.48 -10.22 0.16
CA LEU A 29 4.15 -9.31 -0.93
C LEU A 29 3.90 -7.94 -0.32
N ILE A 30 4.66 -6.95 -0.75
CA ILE A 30 4.58 -5.57 -0.28
C ILE A 30 4.46 -4.71 -1.53
N SER A 31 3.58 -3.72 -1.51
CA SER A 31 3.38 -2.79 -2.62
C SER A 31 2.58 -1.59 -2.14
N THR A 32 2.72 -0.47 -2.81
CA THR A 32 1.65 0.54 -2.87
C THR A 32 0.55 0.09 -3.85
N HIS A 33 -0.56 0.84 -3.93
CA HIS A 33 -1.65 0.49 -4.85
C HIS A 33 -1.30 0.80 -6.30
N ASN A 34 -1.93 0.07 -7.22
CA ASN A 34 -1.79 0.28 -8.66
C ASN A 34 -3.08 -0.14 -9.37
N GLY A 35 -4.14 0.63 -9.17
CA GLY A 35 -5.51 0.29 -9.54
C GLY A 35 -6.00 -1.00 -8.90
N ILE A 36 -7.20 -1.44 -9.27
CA ILE A 36 -7.82 -2.67 -8.72
C ILE A 36 -7.65 -3.89 -9.63
N GLU A 37 -7.32 -3.66 -10.91
CA GLU A 37 -7.27 -4.70 -11.95
C GLU A 37 -5.89 -5.39 -12.03
N ASN A 38 -5.36 -5.81 -10.88
CA ASN A 38 -4.09 -6.52 -10.81
C ASN A 38 -4.18 -7.76 -9.88
N LEU A 39 -3.26 -8.69 -10.08
CA LEU A 39 -3.24 -9.95 -9.32
C LEU A 39 -2.96 -9.72 -7.82
N PHE A 40 -2.22 -8.66 -7.45
CA PHE A 40 -1.96 -8.34 -6.05
C PHE A 40 -3.25 -7.96 -5.32
N ASN A 41 -4.08 -7.08 -5.89
CA ASN A 41 -5.39 -6.72 -5.34
C ASN A 41 -6.34 -7.93 -5.32
N THR A 42 -6.30 -8.79 -6.33
CA THR A 42 -7.06 -10.06 -6.31
C THR A 42 -6.66 -10.94 -5.11
N ILE A 43 -5.36 -11.07 -4.83
CA ILE A 43 -4.86 -11.84 -3.67
C ILE A 43 -5.35 -11.22 -2.36
N ILE A 44 -5.35 -9.90 -2.23
CA ILE A 44 -5.85 -9.21 -1.03
C ILE A 44 -7.33 -9.50 -0.82
N THR A 45 -8.16 -9.32 -1.85
CA THR A 45 -9.61 -9.56 -1.80
C THR A 45 -9.92 -11.01 -1.47
N ASP A 46 -9.28 -11.97 -2.13
CA ASP A 46 -9.46 -13.39 -1.85
C ASP A 46 -8.97 -13.79 -0.46
N SER A 47 -7.91 -13.16 0.06
CA SER A 47 -7.42 -13.40 1.42
C SER A 47 -8.39 -12.88 2.48
N ARG A 48 -8.95 -11.67 2.28
CA ARG A 48 -10.02 -11.13 3.13
C ARG A 48 -11.28 -11.98 3.10
N ALA A 49 -11.59 -12.59 1.95
CA ALA A 49 -12.70 -13.53 1.78
C ALA A 49 -12.39 -14.94 2.31
N GLY A 50 -11.19 -15.18 2.88
CA GLY A 50 -10.79 -16.48 3.43
C GLY A 50 -10.45 -17.56 2.38
N LYS A 51 -10.40 -17.21 1.09
CA LYS A 51 -10.07 -18.14 0.00
C LYS A 51 -8.57 -18.39 -0.13
N LYS A 52 -7.74 -17.45 0.36
CA LYS A 52 -6.27 -17.55 0.35
C LYS A 52 -5.74 -17.40 1.76
N ARG A 53 -4.70 -18.18 2.09
CA ARG A 53 -4.07 -18.22 3.41
C ARG A 53 -2.98 -17.15 3.57
N TYR A 54 -3.29 -15.90 3.24
CA TYR A 54 -2.42 -14.76 3.58
C TYR A 54 -3.05 -13.95 4.71
N SER A 55 -2.19 -13.40 5.56
CA SER A 55 -2.59 -12.31 6.46
C SER A 55 -2.42 -10.99 5.73
N VAL A 56 -3.48 -10.20 5.65
CA VAL A 56 -3.45 -8.88 5.01
C VAL A 56 -3.10 -7.84 6.07
N HIS A 57 -2.02 -7.11 5.84
CA HIS A 57 -1.59 -6.00 6.68
C HIS A 57 -1.67 -4.71 5.86
N ARG A 58 -2.17 -3.65 6.47
CA ARG A 58 -2.24 -2.31 5.87
C ARG A 58 -1.56 -1.34 6.83
N ILE A 59 -0.66 -0.54 6.28
CA ILE A 59 0.01 0.55 6.98
C ILE A 59 -0.14 1.77 6.06
N ASP A 60 -0.86 2.79 6.50
CA ASP A 60 -0.89 4.08 5.80
C ASP A 60 0.21 4.99 6.32
N ILE A 61 0.44 6.10 5.60
CA ILE A 61 1.54 7.01 5.87
C ILE A 61 1.45 7.64 7.27
N GLU A 62 0.25 7.94 7.75
CA GLU A 62 0.04 8.50 9.09
C GLU A 62 0.41 7.49 10.18
N LEU A 63 -0.02 6.23 10.03
CA LEU A 63 0.39 5.17 10.95
C LEU A 63 1.91 5.00 10.93
N ALA A 64 2.52 4.93 9.75
CA ALA A 64 3.98 4.80 9.62
C ALA A 64 4.73 5.97 10.28
N ILE A 65 4.25 7.20 10.11
CA ILE A 65 4.81 8.40 10.77
C ILE A 65 4.67 8.28 12.29
N SER A 66 3.48 7.89 12.78
CA SER A 66 3.23 7.72 14.22
C SER A 66 4.13 6.65 14.85
N GLU A 67 4.49 5.61 14.09
CA GLU A 67 5.44 4.56 14.48
C GLU A 67 6.92 4.96 14.25
N GLY A 68 7.18 6.19 13.80
CA GLY A 68 8.50 6.79 13.75
C GLY A 68 9.21 6.70 12.39
N LEU A 69 8.49 6.51 11.28
CA LEU A 69 9.06 6.50 9.93
C LEU A 69 9.96 7.72 9.67
N TYR A 70 9.44 8.93 9.86
CA TYR A 70 10.20 10.14 9.59
C TYR A 70 11.37 10.31 10.56
N ARG A 71 11.19 9.97 11.84
CA ARG A 71 12.30 9.91 12.82
C ARG A 71 13.42 8.99 12.33
N ARG A 72 13.08 7.84 11.74
CA ARG A 72 14.06 6.90 11.19
C ARG A 72 14.75 7.47 9.95
N ILE A 73 14.02 8.17 9.07
CA ILE A 73 14.59 8.88 7.92
C ILE A 73 15.59 9.94 8.40
N CYS A 74 15.22 10.78 9.38
CA CYS A 74 16.12 11.76 10.00
C CYS A 74 17.40 11.12 10.54
N GLN A 75 17.30 9.99 11.25
CA GLN A 75 18.46 9.25 11.77
C GLN A 75 19.40 8.77 10.66
N VAL A 76 18.86 8.13 9.61
CA VAL A 76 19.66 7.60 8.49
C VAL A 76 20.30 8.72 7.68
N THR A 77 19.56 9.80 7.46
CA THR A 77 20.02 10.97 6.69
C THR A 77 20.83 11.97 7.51
N LYS A 78 21.04 11.72 8.81
CA LYS A 78 21.72 12.60 9.78
C LYS A 78 21.13 14.01 9.85
N LYS A 79 19.82 14.13 9.69
CA LYS A 79 19.07 15.39 9.85
C LYS A 79 18.48 15.47 11.25
N PRO A 80 18.42 16.66 11.87
CA PRO A 80 17.67 16.84 13.12
C PRO A 80 16.18 16.60 12.84
N TRP A 81 15.52 15.89 13.74
CA TRP A 81 14.07 15.72 13.71
C TRP A 81 13.38 16.88 14.44
N SER A 82 12.29 17.39 13.87
CA SER A 82 11.34 18.26 14.56
C SER A 82 9.91 17.97 14.07
N PRO A 83 8.86 18.29 14.86
CA PRO A 83 7.47 18.17 14.41
C PRO A 83 7.19 18.97 13.14
N ASP A 84 7.73 20.19 13.04
CA ASP A 84 7.52 21.04 11.86
C ASP A 84 8.15 20.45 10.60
N ALA A 85 9.36 19.88 10.72
CA ALA A 85 10.03 19.22 9.60
C ALA A 85 9.33 17.93 9.16
N GLU A 86 8.69 17.20 10.09
CA GLU A 86 7.87 16.03 9.79
C GLU A 86 6.59 16.41 9.03
N ALA A 87 5.93 17.48 9.48
CA ALA A 87 4.74 18.00 8.81
C ALA A 87 5.07 18.55 7.41
N GLU A 88 6.15 19.31 7.27
CA GLU A 88 6.64 19.80 5.99
C GLU A 88 7.01 18.64 5.05
N TRP A 89 7.71 17.63 5.57
CA TRP A 89 8.06 16.45 4.78
C TRP A 89 6.82 15.71 4.28
N LEU A 90 5.81 15.49 5.13
CA LEU A 90 4.56 14.87 4.72
C LEU A 90 3.85 15.72 3.66
N ALA A 91 3.76 17.04 3.85
CA ALA A 91 3.13 17.92 2.88
C ALA A 91 3.82 17.86 1.51
N ASN A 92 5.15 17.88 1.48
CA ASN A 92 5.93 17.75 0.25
C ASN A 92 5.74 16.37 -0.40
N LEU A 93 5.77 15.29 0.40
CA LEU A 93 5.56 13.92 -0.08
C LEU A 93 4.22 13.77 -0.81
N LEU A 94 3.16 14.38 -0.28
CA LEU A 94 1.84 14.39 -0.91
C LEU A 94 1.80 15.28 -2.16
N SER A 95 2.47 16.45 -2.12
CA SER A 95 2.55 17.39 -3.23
C SER A 95 3.39 16.89 -4.41
N ASP A 96 4.33 15.99 -4.19
CA ASP A 96 5.21 15.45 -5.23
C ASP A 96 4.50 14.42 -6.13
N THR A 97 3.31 13.96 -5.75
CA THR A 97 2.47 13.11 -6.60
C THR A 97 1.77 13.91 -7.69
N ALA A 98 1.44 13.26 -8.82
CA ALA A 98 0.85 13.96 -9.97
C ALA A 98 -0.55 14.54 -9.65
N THR A 99 -1.31 13.90 -8.76
CA THR A 99 -2.63 14.35 -8.31
C THR A 99 -2.86 14.01 -6.83
N GLU A 100 -3.78 14.74 -6.17
CA GLU A 100 -4.24 14.40 -4.81
C GLU A 100 -4.79 12.97 -4.71
N GLU A 101 -5.34 12.45 -5.81
CA GLU A 101 -5.84 11.08 -5.88
C GLU A 101 -4.70 10.06 -5.89
N ASP A 102 -3.63 10.32 -6.65
CA ASP A 102 -2.43 9.48 -6.65
C ASP A 102 -1.82 9.42 -5.24
N ALA A 103 -1.74 10.57 -4.54
CA ALA A 103 -1.32 10.59 -3.13
C ALA A 103 -2.22 9.75 -2.21
N ARG A 104 -3.54 9.75 -2.44
CA ARG A 104 -4.49 8.95 -1.65
C ARG A 104 -4.34 7.45 -1.91
N GLU A 105 -4.14 7.07 -3.16
CA GLU A 105 -3.93 5.70 -3.56
C GLU A 105 -2.60 5.18 -3.00
N GLU A 106 -1.52 5.96 -3.18
CA GLU A 106 -0.15 5.63 -2.78
C GLU A 106 0.02 5.59 -1.26
N TYR A 107 -0.39 6.65 -0.55
CA TYR A 107 -0.04 6.86 0.86
C TYR A 107 -1.17 6.55 1.84
N TYR A 108 -2.43 6.62 1.42
CA TYR A 108 -3.60 6.40 2.26
C TYR A 108 -4.37 5.13 1.95
N TRP A 109 -3.88 4.31 1.02
CA TRP A 109 -4.48 3.04 0.62
C TRP A 109 -5.99 3.16 0.35
N ARG A 110 -6.41 4.24 -0.35
CA ARG A 110 -7.79 4.46 -0.78
C ARG A 110 -7.84 4.33 -2.30
N ALA A 111 -8.32 3.18 -2.78
CA ALA A 111 -8.63 2.98 -4.19
C ALA A 111 -10.01 3.56 -4.54
N GLU A 112 -10.23 3.84 -5.83
CA GLU A 112 -11.39 4.54 -6.44
C GLU A 112 -12.77 3.84 -6.30
N GLU A 113 -13.08 3.13 -5.21
CA GLU A 113 -14.36 2.40 -5.08
C GLU A 113 -15.53 3.22 -4.52
N ARG A 114 -15.38 4.54 -4.27
CA ARG A 114 -16.43 5.35 -3.61
C ARG A 114 -17.13 6.43 -4.45
N ARG A 115 -16.95 6.47 -5.78
CA ARG A 115 -17.72 7.39 -6.64
C ARG A 115 -18.73 6.78 -7.60
N ARG A 116 -18.73 5.46 -7.85
CA ARG A 116 -19.68 4.84 -8.81
C ARG A 116 -21.06 4.46 -8.24
N HIS A 117 -21.36 4.71 -6.95
CA HIS A 117 -22.62 4.24 -6.34
C HIS A 117 -23.42 5.29 -5.53
N LEU A 118 -23.09 6.59 -5.60
CA LEU A 118 -23.84 7.63 -4.88
C LEU A 118 -24.64 8.58 -5.78
N SER A 119 -24.81 8.26 -7.07
CA SER A 119 -25.78 8.95 -7.95
C SER A 119 -27.04 8.10 -8.14
N GLY A 120 -27.72 7.78 -7.03
CA GLY A 120 -29.10 7.29 -7.03
C GLY A 120 -30.00 8.36 -6.41
N PRO A 121 -31.16 8.70 -6.99
CA PRO A 121 -32.01 9.73 -6.44
C PRO A 121 -32.53 9.30 -5.07
N LEU A 122 -32.35 10.14 -4.06
CA LEU A 122 -33.06 10.05 -2.79
C LEU A 122 -34.53 10.40 -3.04
N HIS A 123 -35.40 9.40 -3.05
CA HIS A 123 -36.86 9.54 -2.89
C HIS A 123 -37.32 8.37 -2.01
N PRO A 124 -38.36 8.56 -1.17
CA PRO A 124 -39.71 8.95 -1.61
C PRO A 124 -40.08 10.41 -1.37
#